data_AF-A0A7V8JQL4-F1
#
_entry.id   AF-A0A7V8JQL4-F1
#
_cell.length_a   1.000
_cell.length_b   1.000
_cell.length_c   1.000
_cell.angle_alpha   90.00
_cell.angle_beta   90.00
_cell.angle_gamma   90.00
#
_symmetry.space_group_name_H-M   'P 1'
#
loop_
_entity.id
_entity.type
_entity.pdbx_description
1 polymer ?
#
loop_
_entity_poly.entity_id
_entity_poly.type
_entity_poly.pdbx_seq_one_letter_code
_entity_poly.pdbx_strand_id
1 'polypeptide(L)'
;MTAHPVDHPGADAAADSNNRYLRITIECPHCGTRCVACDSRAMSRTMREITYKCRNWRCGFCGVATLEFARTLTLPSAPAADIRLPLSRHIRRGQLALALAETADEEAAAHEYAAALHTPENDWDTTGSGPPAAPPG
;
A
#
# COMPACT_ATOMS: atom_id res chain seq x y z
N MET A 1 -29.91 47.78 -17.36
CA MET A 1 -28.68 47.00 -17.60
C MET A 1 -28.67 45.87 -16.59
N THR A 2 -29.39 44.80 -16.90
CA THR A 2 -29.59 43.62 -16.02
C THR A 2 -28.72 42.50 -16.56
N ALA A 3 -27.79 42.00 -15.75
CA ALA A 3 -26.96 40.86 -16.10
C ALA A 3 -27.83 39.59 -16.11
N HIS A 4 -27.89 38.90 -17.25
CA HIS A 4 -28.45 37.55 -17.34
C HIS A 4 -27.41 36.53 -16.84
N PRO A 5 -27.82 35.49 -16.11
CA PRO A 5 -26.94 34.39 -15.75
C PRO A 5 -26.55 33.62 -17.02
N VAL A 6 -25.25 33.36 -17.17
CA VAL A 6 -24.71 32.46 -18.20
C VAL A 6 -24.95 31.02 -17.79
N ASP A 7 -25.97 30.40 -18.38
CA ASP A 7 -26.20 28.96 -18.34
C ASP A 7 -24.94 28.23 -18.82
N HIS A 8 -24.29 27.50 -17.93
CA HIS A 8 -23.22 26.57 -18.27
C HIS A 8 -23.85 25.26 -18.73
N PRO A 9 -23.72 24.85 -20.01
CA PRO A 9 -24.23 23.55 -20.43
C PRO A 9 -23.31 22.44 -19.91
N GLY A 10 -23.91 21.47 -19.21
CA GLY A 10 -23.41 20.09 -19.19
C GLY A 10 -22.75 19.60 -17.91
N ALA A 11 -23.35 19.85 -16.74
CA ALA A 11 -23.10 19.04 -15.54
C ALA A 11 -23.85 17.67 -15.56
N ASP A 12 -24.38 17.27 -16.72
CA ASP A 12 -25.19 16.05 -16.89
C ASP A 12 -24.44 14.96 -17.70
N ALA A 13 -23.11 14.93 -17.62
CA ALA A 13 -22.29 13.84 -18.16
C ALA A 13 -21.47 13.15 -17.05
N ALA A 14 -22.02 13.05 -15.83
CA ALA A 14 -21.61 12.05 -14.86
C ALA A 14 -22.08 10.67 -15.36
N ALA A 15 -21.49 10.22 -16.46
CA ALA A 15 -21.68 8.89 -17.01
C ALA A 15 -21.38 7.87 -15.91
N ASP A 16 -22.38 7.05 -15.66
CA ASP A 16 -22.40 5.81 -14.88
C ASP A 16 -21.03 5.13 -14.87
N SER A 17 -20.23 5.47 -13.85
CA SER A 17 -18.83 5.08 -13.69
C SER A 17 -18.69 3.87 -12.76
N ASN A 18 -19.80 3.16 -12.53
CA ASN A 18 -19.87 2.06 -11.60
C ASN A 18 -19.44 0.75 -12.25
N ASN A 19 -18.12 0.57 -12.28
CA ASN A 19 -17.40 -0.70 -12.10
C ASN A 19 -16.29 -0.92 -13.14
N ARG A 20 -15.20 -0.12 -13.02
CA ARG A 20 -13.95 -0.33 -13.77
C ARG A 20 -13.13 -1.53 -13.25
N TYR A 21 -13.60 -2.24 -12.24
CA TYR A 21 -12.88 -3.37 -11.67
C TYR A 21 -13.27 -4.68 -12.36
N LEU A 22 -12.26 -5.39 -12.86
CA LEU A 22 -12.44 -6.70 -13.47
C LEU A 22 -12.93 -7.71 -12.42
N ARG A 23 -14.07 -8.34 -12.67
CA ARG A 23 -14.52 -9.49 -11.88
C ARG A 23 -13.78 -10.75 -12.35
N ILE A 24 -12.91 -11.28 -11.50
CA ILE A 24 -12.19 -12.54 -11.78
C ILE A 24 -13.22 -13.69 -11.82
N THR A 25 -13.24 -14.42 -12.93
CA THR A 25 -14.07 -15.62 -13.11
C THR A 25 -13.20 -16.77 -13.61
N ILE A 26 -13.53 -17.99 -13.19
CA ILE A 26 -12.82 -19.22 -13.57
C ILE A 26 -13.82 -20.17 -14.22
N GLU A 27 -13.39 -20.88 -15.26
CA GLU A 27 -14.18 -21.90 -15.95
C GLU A 27 -14.01 -23.26 -15.27
N CYS A 28 -15.07 -24.07 -15.30
CA CYS A 28 -15.04 -25.42 -14.76
C CYS A 28 -14.12 -26.30 -15.62
N PRO A 29 -13.15 -27.02 -15.04
CA PRO A 29 -12.23 -27.86 -15.80
C PRO A 29 -12.92 -29.07 -16.45
N HIS A 30 -14.14 -29.42 -16.04
CA HIS A 30 -14.88 -30.57 -16.58
C HIS A 30 -15.85 -30.23 -17.70
N CYS A 31 -16.51 -29.06 -17.64
CA CYS A 31 -17.59 -28.72 -18.57
C CYS A 31 -17.48 -27.32 -19.18
N GLY A 32 -16.43 -26.55 -18.87
CA GLY A 32 -16.23 -25.17 -19.36
C GLY A 32 -17.22 -24.14 -18.79
N THR A 33 -18.27 -24.58 -18.09
CA THR A 33 -19.24 -23.65 -17.50
C THR A 33 -18.58 -22.81 -16.41
N ARG A 34 -18.89 -21.52 -16.36
CA ARG A 34 -18.39 -20.60 -15.33
C ARG A 34 -18.66 -21.12 -13.91
N CYS A 35 -17.62 -21.09 -13.07
CA CYS A 35 -17.71 -21.34 -11.64
C CYS A 35 -18.02 -20.06 -10.85
N VAL A 36 -18.58 -20.23 -9.64
CA VAL A 36 -18.84 -19.14 -8.68
C VAL A 36 -17.98 -19.37 -7.44
N ALA A 37 -17.30 -18.32 -7.00
CA ALA A 37 -16.63 -18.33 -5.70
C ALA A 37 -17.69 -18.32 -4.58
N CYS A 38 -17.62 -19.28 -3.68
CA CYS A 38 -18.57 -19.46 -2.59
C CYS A 38 -17.96 -19.12 -1.23
N ASP A 39 -16.67 -19.36 -1.05
CA ASP A 39 -15.96 -19.10 0.19
C ASP A 39 -14.50 -18.71 -0.12
N SER A 40 -13.88 -17.92 0.75
CA SER A 40 -12.47 -17.58 0.63
C SER A 40 -11.80 -17.49 2.00
N ARG A 41 -10.69 -18.22 2.15
CA ARG A 41 -9.87 -18.22 3.35
C ARG A 41 -8.50 -17.61 3.04
N ALA A 42 -8.07 -16.65 3.86
CA ALA A 42 -6.72 -16.11 3.78
C ALA A 42 -5.72 -17.13 4.35
N MET A 43 -4.68 -17.45 3.58
CA MET A 43 -3.57 -18.33 4.02
C MET A 43 -2.39 -17.51 4.52
N SER A 44 -2.09 -16.41 3.82
CA SER A 44 -1.04 -15.45 4.16
C SER A 44 -1.43 -14.06 3.66
N ARG A 45 -0.55 -13.06 3.84
CA ARG A 45 -0.74 -11.72 3.25
C ARG A 45 -0.73 -11.74 1.72
N THR A 46 -0.16 -12.77 1.10
CA THR A 46 0.02 -12.87 -0.36
C THR A 46 -0.86 -13.92 -1.02
N MET A 47 -1.48 -14.83 -0.24
CA MET A 47 -2.20 -15.99 -0.76
C MET A 47 -3.58 -16.17 -0.10
N ARG A 48 -4.57 -16.51 -0.92
CA ARG A 48 -5.90 -16.95 -0.49
C ARG A 48 -6.30 -18.26 -1.16
N GLU A 49 -6.99 -19.10 -0.42
CA GLU A 49 -7.77 -20.20 -0.99
C GLU A 49 -9.20 -19.73 -1.24
N ILE A 50 -9.77 -20.18 -2.35
CA ILE A 50 -11.12 -19.83 -2.78
C ILE A 50 -11.83 -21.11 -3.21
N THR A 51 -12.95 -21.39 -2.56
CA THR A 51 -13.83 -22.51 -2.92
C THR A 51 -14.75 -22.08 -4.05
N TYR A 52 -14.74 -22.83 -5.15
CA TYR A 52 -15.56 -22.62 -6.32
C TYR A 52 -16.57 -23.74 -6.51
N LYS A 53 -17.80 -23.37 -6.92
CA LYS A 53 -18.83 -24.30 -7.37
C LYS A 53 -19.19 -24.05 -8.83
N CYS A 54 -19.25 -25.12 -9.62
CA CYS A 54 -19.73 -25.06 -10.99
C CYS A 54 -21.21 -24.64 -11.02
N ARG A 55 -21.59 -23.75 -11.94
CA ARG A 55 -23.00 -23.37 -12.13
C ARG A 55 -23.82 -24.43 -12.85
N ASN A 56 -23.18 -25.34 -13.57
CA ASN A 56 -23.88 -26.44 -14.21
C ASN A 56 -24.24 -27.49 -13.16
N TRP A 57 -25.53 -27.54 -12.80
CA TRP A 57 -26.06 -28.49 -11.82
C TRP A 57 -25.83 -29.95 -12.20
N ARG A 58 -25.73 -30.27 -13.51
CA ARG A 58 -25.39 -31.62 -13.98
C ARG A 58 -23.92 -31.98 -13.75
N CYS A 59 -23.03 -30.99 -13.78
CA CYS A 59 -21.60 -31.21 -13.56
C CYS A 59 -21.29 -31.38 -12.07
N GLY A 60 -21.90 -30.57 -11.20
CA GLY A 60 -21.75 -30.67 -9.75
C GLY A 60 -20.34 -30.39 -9.20
N PHE A 61 -19.37 -30.01 -10.05
CA PHE A 61 -17.99 -29.81 -9.61
C PHE A 61 -17.88 -28.73 -8.53
N CYS A 62 -17.18 -29.07 -7.45
CA CYS A 62 -16.79 -28.19 -6.38
C CYS A 62 -15.31 -28.39 -6.11
N GLY A 63 -14.54 -27.30 -6.08
CA GLY A 63 -13.09 -27.37 -5.93
C GLY A 63 -12.51 -26.13 -5.29
N VAL A 64 -11.24 -26.18 -4.94
CA VAL A 64 -10.50 -25.05 -4.36
C VAL A 64 -9.48 -24.56 -5.38
N ALA A 65 -9.37 -23.24 -5.52
CA ALA A 65 -8.33 -22.57 -6.28
C ALA A 65 -7.53 -21.65 -5.36
N THR A 66 -6.24 -21.49 -5.65
CA THR A 66 -5.36 -20.57 -4.94
C THR A 66 -5.21 -19.28 -5.75
N LEU A 67 -5.33 -18.14 -5.07
CA LEU A 67 -5.02 -16.82 -5.62
C LEU A 67 -3.82 -16.27 -4.86
N GLU A 68 -2.72 -16.07 -5.58
CA GLU A 68 -1.47 -15.61 -5.01
C GLU A 68 -0.89 -14.42 -5.80
N PHE A 69 -0.38 -13.42 -5.09
CA PHE A 69 0.48 -12.40 -5.67
C PHE A 69 1.83 -13.01 -6.04
N ALA A 70 2.06 -13.29 -7.33
CA ALA A 70 3.27 -13.99 -7.76
C ALA A 70 4.53 -13.11 -7.85
N ARG A 71 4.37 -11.81 -8.15
CA ARG A 71 5.48 -10.87 -8.33
C ARG A 71 5.04 -9.42 -8.26
N THR A 72 5.98 -8.54 -7.89
CA THR A 72 5.82 -7.09 -7.92
C THR A 72 6.03 -6.56 -9.33
N LEU A 73 5.04 -5.87 -9.90
CA LEU A 73 5.14 -5.21 -11.21
C LEU A 73 5.60 -3.76 -11.11
N THR A 74 5.22 -3.09 -10.03
CA THR A 74 5.58 -1.72 -9.66
C THR A 74 5.79 -1.67 -8.15
N LEU A 75 6.79 -0.92 -7.72
CA LEU A 75 7.10 -0.82 -6.29
C LEU A 75 6.07 0.06 -5.59
N PRO A 76 5.58 -0.37 -4.40
CA PRO A 76 4.80 0.50 -3.55
C PRO A 76 5.71 1.57 -2.94
N SER A 77 5.15 2.75 -2.68
CA SER A 77 5.85 3.83 -1.96
C SER A 77 6.09 3.50 -0.48
N ALA A 78 5.26 2.63 0.10
CA ALA A 78 5.38 2.17 1.48
C ALA A 78 5.34 0.63 1.53
N PRO A 79 6.47 -0.07 1.27
CA PRO A 79 6.53 -1.52 1.32
C PRO A 79 6.41 -2.04 2.77
N ALA A 80 5.66 -3.12 2.97
CA ALA A 80 5.64 -3.80 4.26
C ALA A 80 6.88 -4.72 4.40
N ALA A 81 7.59 -4.63 5.52
CA ALA A 81 8.87 -5.31 5.74
C ALA A 81 8.79 -6.85 5.76
N ASP A 82 7.63 -7.40 6.13
CA ASP A 82 7.35 -8.84 6.21
C ASP A 82 6.89 -9.46 4.88
N ILE A 83 6.60 -8.65 3.86
CA ILE A 83 6.19 -9.15 2.54
C ILE A 83 7.41 -9.26 1.62
N ARG A 84 7.70 -10.47 1.14
CA ARG A 84 8.76 -10.74 0.18
C ARG A 84 8.18 -11.32 -1.12
N LEU A 85 8.00 -10.45 -2.11
CA LEU A 85 7.59 -10.84 -3.47
C LEU A 85 8.75 -10.64 -4.45
N PRO A 86 8.95 -11.56 -5.41
CA PRO A 86 9.96 -11.38 -6.44
C PRO A 86 9.59 -10.19 -7.34
N LEU A 87 10.59 -9.46 -7.80
CA LEU A 87 10.41 -8.38 -8.76
C LEU A 87 10.21 -8.94 -10.18
N SER A 88 9.31 -8.34 -10.95
CA SER A 88 9.16 -8.64 -12.38
C SER A 88 10.44 -8.38 -13.16
N ARG A 89 10.66 -9.15 -14.24
CA ARG A 89 11.82 -9.01 -15.14
C ARG A 89 11.97 -7.61 -15.75
N HIS A 90 10.86 -6.88 -15.86
CA HIS A 90 10.82 -5.56 -16.48
C HIS A 90 11.29 -4.44 -15.55
N ILE A 91 11.47 -4.73 -14.26
CA ILE A 91 12.00 -3.78 -13.30
C ILE A 91 13.53 -3.71 -13.48
N ARG A 92 14.03 -2.57 -13.94
CA ARG A 92 15.47 -2.31 -14.12
C ARG A 92 16.15 -2.17 -12.76
N ARG A 93 16.58 -3.29 -12.18
CA ARG A 93 17.15 -3.38 -10.83
C ARG A 93 18.31 -2.42 -10.59
N GLY A 94 19.17 -2.17 -11.59
CA GLY A 94 20.27 -1.22 -11.48
C GLY A 94 19.79 0.22 -11.25
N GLN A 95 18.81 0.67 -12.04
CA GLN A 95 18.23 2.01 -11.85
C GLN A 95 17.47 2.13 -10.52
N LEU A 96 16.77 1.06 -10.13
CA LEU A 96 16.11 1.00 -8.85
C LEU A 96 17.10 1.14 -7.69
N ALA A 97 18.22 0.41 -7.74
CA ALA A 97 19.23 0.47 -6.69
C ALA A 97 19.80 1.88 -6.54
N LEU A 98 20.03 2.59 -7.64
CA LEU A 98 20.47 4.00 -7.61
C LEU A 98 19.42 4.91 -6.95
N ALA A 99 18.16 4.81 -7.37
CA ALA A 99 17.08 5.63 -6.80
C ALA A 99 16.88 5.39 -5.30
N LEU A 100 16.99 4.15 -4.84
CA LEU A 100 16.89 3.82 -3.41
C LEU A 100 18.10 4.31 -2.61
N ALA A 101 19.29 4.31 -3.21
CA ALA A 101 20.49 4.86 -2.56
C ALA A 101 20.36 6.38 -2.37
N GLU A 102 19.90 7.10 -3.40
CA GLU A 102 19.67 8.55 -3.35
C GLU A 102 18.69 8.93 -2.22
N THR A 103 17.56 8.23 -2.11
CA THR A 103 16.59 8.50 -1.03
C THR A 103 17.12 8.14 0.36
N ALA A 104 17.97 7.10 0.45
CA ALA A 104 18.56 6.70 1.73
C ALA A 104 19.56 7.73 2.26
N ASP A 105 20.33 8.35 1.36
CA ASP A 105 21.27 9.43 1.71
C ASP A 105 20.50 10.66 2.22
N GLU A 106 19.38 11.02 1.58
CA GLU A 106 18.49 12.10 2.02
C GLU A 106 17.86 11.84 3.40
N GLU A 107 17.33 10.62 3.61
CA GLU A 107 16.75 10.20 4.88
C GLU A 107 17.78 10.15 6.01
N ALA A 108 19.00 9.68 5.72
CA ALA A 108 20.11 9.67 6.68
C ALA A 108 20.53 11.08 7.08
N ALA A 109 20.65 12.00 6.12
CA ALA A 109 20.95 13.41 6.39
C ALA A 109 19.84 14.07 7.22
N ALA A 110 18.57 13.76 6.93
CA ALA A 110 17.44 14.26 7.71
C ALA A 110 17.44 13.71 9.14
N HIS A 111 17.78 12.42 9.33
CA HIS A 111 17.89 11.80 10.65
C HIS A 111 19.07 12.37 11.44
N GLU A 112 20.22 12.59 10.81
CA GLU A 112 21.39 13.24 11.41
C GLU A 112 21.06 14.67 11.85
N TYR A 113 20.40 15.45 11.00
CA TYR A 113 19.94 16.80 11.34
C TYR A 113 18.96 16.80 12.52
N ALA A 114 17.98 15.88 12.53
CA ALA A 114 17.05 15.74 13.64
C ALA A 114 17.74 15.33 14.95
N ALA A 115 18.74 14.43 14.87
CA ALA A 115 19.54 14.03 16.02
C ALA A 115 20.37 15.20 16.56
N ALA A 116 20.98 16.00 15.68
CA ALA A 116 21.74 17.19 16.06
C ALA A 116 20.86 18.17 16.86
N LEU A 117 19.62 18.41 16.43
CA LEU A 117 18.64 19.24 17.18
C LEU A 117 18.27 18.69 18.56
N HIS A 118 18.38 17.39 18.79
CA HIS A 118 18.09 16.75 20.07
C HIS A 118 19.33 16.61 20.96
N THR A 119 20.51 16.96 20.45
CA THR A 119 21.70 17.17 21.28
C THR A 119 21.54 18.54 21.93
N PRO A 120 21.40 18.64 23.26
CA PRO A 120 21.43 19.95 23.90
C PRO A 120 22.81 20.55 23.64
N GLU A 121 22.90 21.53 22.73
CA GLU A 121 24.13 22.24 22.34
C GLU A 121 24.72 23.11 23.47
N ASN A 122 24.12 23.04 24.66
CA ASN A 122 24.29 24.00 25.72
C ASN A 122 24.60 23.28 27.06
N ASP A 123 25.75 23.58 27.66
CA ASP A 123 26.19 23.08 28.97
C ASP A 123 25.67 23.93 30.16
N TRP A 124 24.71 24.85 29.91
CA TRP A 124 24.28 25.88 30.86
C TRP A 124 23.69 25.35 32.18
N ASP A 125 23.48 24.05 32.32
CA ASP A 125 23.07 23.39 33.57
C ASP A 125 24.23 22.85 34.43
N THR A 126 25.48 22.80 33.93
CA THR A 126 26.62 22.21 34.67
C THR A 126 27.55 23.22 35.33
N THR A 127 27.49 24.51 34.96
CA THR A 127 28.20 25.57 35.68
C THR A 127 27.30 26.22 36.73
N GLY A 128 27.25 25.58 37.90
CA GLY A 128 27.15 26.25 39.21
C GLY A 128 26.08 27.33 39.36
N SER A 129 24.85 26.92 39.64
CA SER A 129 23.90 27.74 40.40
C SER A 129 23.08 26.85 41.31
N GLY A 130 23.76 26.22 42.28
CA GLY A 130 23.07 25.76 43.48
C GLY A 130 22.49 26.97 44.22
N PRO A 131 21.27 26.89 44.77
CA PRO A 131 20.67 28.01 45.49
C PRO A 131 21.58 28.42 46.67
N PRO A 132 21.75 29.72 46.97
CA PRO A 132 22.59 30.15 48.07
C PRO A 132 22.03 29.58 49.38
N ALA A 133 22.91 28.98 50.19
CA ALA A 133 22.58 28.48 51.52
C ALA A 133 21.97 29.60 52.37
N ALA A 134 20.85 29.33 53.02
CA ALA A 134 20.19 30.26 53.93
C ALA A 134 21.13 30.59 55.11
N PRO A 135 21.25 31.87 55.51
CA PRO A 135 22.06 32.23 56.68
C PRO A 135 21.37 31.79 57.98
N PRO A 136 22.12 31.36 59.01
CA PRO A 136 21.54 31.06 60.32
C PRO A 136 21.21 32.35 61.07
N GLY A 137 19.98 32.44 61.59
CA GLY A 137 19.50 33.52 62.46
C GLY A 137 18.02 33.39 62.77
#